data_AF-A0AA36BJP7-F1
#
_entry.id   AF-A0AA36BJP7-F1
#
_cell.length_a   1.000
_cell.length_b   1.000
_cell.length_c   1.000
_cell.angle_alpha   90.00
_cell.angle_beta   90.00
_cell.angle_gamma   90.00
#
_symmetry.space_group_name_H-M   'P 1'
#
loop_
_entity.id
_entity.type
_entity.pdbx_description
1 polymer ?
#
loop_
_entity_poly.entity_id
_entity_poly.type
_entity_poly.pdbx_seq_one_letter_code
_entity_poly.pdbx_strand_id
1 'polypeptide(L)'
;MLNIITVNVMVQPGPQAPTTSICGGDLLSPDKFLAYLYPEDHGCDTPNPANQYVLKRFGLGDFSSHISITGRPYLWAQWIAGLQFLSNDVKSGSSLSSSHMQNTIELLRRRIQARLSLLKQLVSLERSFIPVSGEYTNLYPAKIITHLTSWRRSTFEEFSNLPYCQSLVKEGFAHESDMFFTAVLERSSAKLICQVVVPPNYPVIVPMFSLCVQWHTVRTALNDYHVQEMESEVNVHYEELILQQSRDQILSNQLQRLTMCFDVYLETEAKNMAREGPVEISREKIYPRLARGPNRNKPFKYDSQLGIFTHR
;
A
#
# COMPACT_ATOMS: atom_id res chain seq x y z
N MET A 1 -9.41 13.36 -37.72
CA MET A 1 -10.04 13.19 -36.40
C MET A 1 -9.19 12.22 -35.60
N LEU A 2 -9.00 12.47 -34.29
CA LEU A 2 -8.14 11.62 -33.45
C LEU A 2 -8.75 10.23 -33.16
N ASN A 3 -10.08 10.07 -33.34
CA ASN A 3 -10.81 8.80 -33.14
C ASN A 3 -10.51 8.14 -31.79
N ILE A 4 -10.53 8.92 -30.70
CA ILE A 4 -10.31 8.44 -29.33
C ILE A 4 -11.54 8.76 -28.49
N ILE A 5 -11.84 7.88 -27.54
CA ILE A 5 -12.82 8.12 -26.48
C ILE A 5 -12.11 8.52 -25.20
N THR A 6 -12.61 9.53 -24.51
CA THR A 6 -12.05 10.00 -23.24
C THR A 6 -13.05 9.80 -22.11
N VAL A 7 -12.54 9.66 -20.89
CA VAL A 7 -13.33 9.42 -19.68
C VAL A 7 -13.12 10.55 -18.69
N ASN A 8 -14.23 11.09 -18.19
CA ASN A 8 -14.29 11.99 -17.05
C ASN A 8 -15.01 11.29 -15.91
N VAL A 9 -14.50 11.45 -14.69
CA VAL A 9 -15.00 10.76 -13.50
C VAL A 9 -15.50 11.77 -12.51
N MET A 10 -16.68 11.51 -11.95
CA MET A 10 -17.20 12.26 -10.81
C MET A 10 -17.63 11.26 -9.75
N VAL A 11 -16.96 11.27 -8.61
CA VAL A 11 -17.32 10.44 -7.46
C VAL A 11 -18.12 11.32 -6.50
N GLN A 12 -19.37 10.93 -6.23
CA GLN A 12 -20.24 11.59 -5.26
C GLN A 12 -20.50 10.61 -4.10
N PRO A 13 -19.72 10.67 -3.02
CA PRO A 13 -19.95 9.82 -1.86
C PRO A 13 -21.28 10.17 -1.19
N GLY A 14 -21.97 9.17 -0.65
CA GLY A 14 -23.16 9.40 0.16
C GLY A 14 -22.83 10.19 1.44
N PRO A 15 -23.84 10.78 2.11
CA PRO A 15 -23.65 11.69 3.24
C PRO A 15 -22.96 11.09 4.47
N GLN A 16 -22.91 9.75 4.59
CA GLN A 16 -22.23 9.04 5.69
C GLN A 16 -20.84 8.50 5.31
N ALA A 17 -20.41 8.63 4.06
CA ALA A 17 -19.08 8.20 3.67
C ALA A 17 -18.05 9.23 4.18
N PRO A 18 -16.90 8.81 4.73
CA PRO A 18 -15.81 9.75 4.97
C PRO A 18 -15.39 10.34 3.62
N THR A 19 -15.57 11.64 3.46
CA THR A 19 -15.32 12.34 2.19
C THR A 19 -13.95 13.00 2.17
N THR A 20 -13.28 13.12 3.31
CA THR A 20 -12.01 13.83 3.43
C THR A 20 -11.03 13.08 4.32
N SER A 21 -9.80 13.00 3.83
CA SER A 21 -8.59 12.57 4.52
C SER A 21 -7.51 13.55 4.10
N ILE A 22 -6.73 14.05 5.06
CA ILE A 22 -5.64 14.97 4.78
C ILE A 22 -4.55 14.26 3.96
N CYS A 23 -4.25 13.01 4.31
CA CYS A 23 -3.21 12.19 3.70
C CYS A 23 -3.68 11.46 2.43
N GLY A 24 -5.00 11.32 2.22
CA GLY A 24 -5.62 10.62 1.10
C GLY A 24 -6.45 11.50 0.17
N GLY A 25 -6.23 12.82 0.17
CA GLY A 25 -7.03 13.78 -0.60
C GLY A 25 -7.07 13.53 -2.11
N ASP A 26 -6.05 12.85 -2.65
CA ASP A 26 -5.96 12.45 -4.07
C ASP A 26 -6.67 11.13 -4.39
N LEU A 27 -7.09 10.34 -3.39
CA LEU A 27 -7.70 9.01 -3.59
C LEU A 27 -9.01 9.06 -4.39
N LEU A 28 -9.81 10.10 -4.17
CA LEU A 28 -11.08 10.32 -4.87
C LEU A 28 -10.95 11.39 -5.96
N SER A 29 -9.72 11.86 -6.25
CA SER A 29 -9.50 12.85 -7.31
C SER A 29 -9.93 12.27 -8.66
N PRO A 30 -10.75 12.98 -9.45
CA PRO A 30 -11.14 12.55 -10.79
C PRO A 30 -9.94 12.15 -11.67
N ASP A 31 -8.82 12.85 -11.47
CA ASP A 31 -7.64 12.73 -12.29
C ASP A 31 -6.92 11.40 -12.13
N LYS A 32 -6.92 10.77 -10.94
CA LYS A 32 -6.15 9.54 -10.70
C LYS A 32 -7.00 8.35 -10.28
N PHE A 33 -8.32 8.53 -10.14
CA PHE A 33 -9.23 7.51 -9.63
C PHE A 33 -9.22 6.21 -10.45
N LEU A 34 -9.31 6.31 -11.77
CA LEU A 34 -9.35 5.17 -12.69
C LEU A 34 -8.01 4.80 -13.30
N ALA A 35 -6.92 5.48 -12.91
CA ALA A 35 -5.58 5.12 -13.34
C ALA A 35 -5.29 3.68 -12.92
N TYR A 36 -4.66 2.92 -13.82
CA TYR A 36 -4.24 1.55 -13.63
C TYR A 36 -5.38 0.57 -13.29
N LEU A 37 -6.58 0.81 -13.85
CA LEU A 37 -7.67 -0.18 -13.78
C LEU A 37 -7.28 -1.50 -14.45
N TYR A 38 -6.51 -1.40 -15.53
CA TYR A 38 -5.75 -2.48 -16.14
C TYR A 38 -4.25 -2.21 -15.95
N PRO A 39 -3.40 -3.26 -15.94
CA PRO A 39 -1.95 -3.09 -15.86
C PRO A 39 -1.44 -2.12 -16.93
N GLU A 40 -0.49 -1.25 -16.55
CA GLU A 40 0.12 -0.22 -17.42
C GLU A 40 -0.81 0.85 -18.02
N ASP A 41 -2.14 0.81 -17.78
CA ASP A 41 -3.07 1.80 -18.32
C ASP A 41 -3.22 3.01 -17.38
N HIS A 42 -2.25 3.93 -17.44
CA HIS A 42 -2.26 5.18 -16.66
C HIS A 42 -3.13 6.28 -17.29
N GLY A 43 -3.61 6.11 -18.52
CA GLY A 43 -4.49 7.05 -19.20
C GLY A 43 -3.87 8.43 -19.43
N CYS A 44 -2.56 8.50 -19.71
CA CYS A 44 -1.87 9.73 -20.13
C CYS A 44 -1.52 9.74 -21.62
N ASP A 45 -1.34 8.55 -22.21
CA ASP A 45 -0.87 8.40 -23.58
C ASP A 45 -2.03 8.18 -24.55
N THR A 46 -1.82 8.54 -25.82
CA THR A 46 -2.81 8.27 -26.85
C THR A 46 -2.83 6.78 -27.21
N PRO A 47 -4.01 6.11 -27.18
CA PRO A 47 -4.16 4.71 -27.58
C PRO A 47 -3.76 4.41 -29.03
N ASN A 48 -3.79 5.43 -29.90
CA ASN A 48 -3.49 5.29 -31.31
C ASN A 48 -2.11 5.90 -31.62
N PRO A 49 -1.10 5.11 -32.02
CA PRO A 49 0.22 5.61 -32.39
C PRO A 49 0.19 6.69 -33.49
N ALA A 50 -0.77 6.62 -34.42
CA ALA A 50 -0.91 7.62 -35.49
C ALA A 50 -1.19 9.03 -34.95
N ASN A 51 -1.85 9.13 -33.80
CA ASN A 51 -2.17 10.41 -33.18
C ASN A 51 -0.93 11.14 -32.66
N GLN A 52 0.14 10.41 -32.30
CA GLN A 52 1.40 11.05 -31.92
C GLN A 52 1.97 11.89 -33.08
N TYR A 53 1.87 11.39 -34.32
CA TYR A 53 2.28 12.13 -35.51
C TYR A 53 1.38 13.33 -35.78
N VAL A 54 0.07 13.17 -35.61
CA VAL A 54 -0.90 14.26 -35.80
C VAL A 54 -0.65 15.38 -34.79
N LEU A 55 -0.48 15.05 -33.50
CA LEU A 55 -0.21 16.01 -32.44
C LEU A 55 1.10 16.77 -32.69
N LYS A 56 2.17 16.06 -33.08
CA LYS A 56 3.45 16.68 -33.46
C LYS A 56 3.31 17.59 -34.68
N ARG A 57 2.56 17.16 -35.71
CA ARG A 57 2.33 17.95 -36.93
C ARG A 57 1.61 19.27 -36.65
N PHE A 58 0.67 19.28 -35.71
CA PHE A 58 -0.08 20.48 -35.33
C PHE A 58 0.55 21.26 -34.16
N GLY A 59 1.73 20.87 -33.69
CA GLY A 59 2.42 21.55 -32.58
C GLY A 59 1.69 21.46 -31.24
N LEU A 60 0.80 20.46 -31.06
CA LEU A 60 -0.04 20.31 -29.88
C LEU A 60 0.66 19.61 -28.70
N GLY A 61 1.92 19.19 -28.88
CA GLY A 61 2.70 18.52 -27.84
C GLY A 61 2.17 17.12 -27.51
N ASP A 62 2.39 16.69 -26.27
CA ASP A 62 1.89 15.40 -25.77
C ASP A 62 0.41 15.49 -25.38
N PHE A 63 -0.30 14.36 -25.42
CA PHE A 63 -1.73 14.32 -25.08
C PHE A 63 -1.98 14.73 -23.61
N SER A 64 -0.99 14.53 -22.75
CA SER A 64 -1.04 14.82 -21.31
C SER A 64 -1.49 16.24 -20.98
N SER A 65 -1.11 17.24 -21.79
CA SER A 65 -1.48 18.64 -21.56
C SER A 65 -2.96 18.93 -21.80
N HIS A 66 -3.66 18.08 -22.53
CA HIS A 66 -5.07 18.27 -22.93
C HIS A 66 -6.05 17.47 -22.07
N ILE A 67 -5.55 16.57 -21.21
CA ILE A 67 -6.36 15.67 -20.39
C ILE A 67 -7.31 16.42 -19.46
N SER A 68 -6.90 17.55 -18.90
CA SER A 68 -7.73 18.36 -18.00
C SER A 68 -8.99 18.91 -18.68
N ILE A 69 -8.98 19.04 -20.00
CA ILE A 69 -10.09 19.57 -20.80
C ILE A 69 -10.92 18.43 -21.39
N THR A 70 -10.26 17.44 -21.98
CA THR A 70 -10.95 16.40 -22.75
C THR A 70 -11.25 15.14 -21.96
N GLY A 71 -10.60 14.91 -20.83
CA GLY A 71 -10.62 13.65 -20.07
C GLY A 71 -9.55 12.67 -20.53
N ARG A 72 -9.50 11.51 -19.86
CA ARG A 72 -8.42 10.53 -20.02
C ARG A 72 -8.73 9.47 -21.08
N PRO A 73 -7.79 9.18 -22.00
CA PRO A 73 -7.99 8.25 -23.09
C PRO A 73 -7.59 6.82 -22.70
N TYR A 74 -8.25 6.24 -21.70
CA TYR A 74 -7.94 4.87 -21.26
C TYR A 74 -8.14 3.83 -22.36
N LEU A 75 -7.34 2.77 -22.36
CA LEU A 75 -7.46 1.66 -23.31
C LEU A 75 -8.79 0.91 -23.12
N TRP A 76 -9.18 0.65 -21.88
CA TRP A 76 -10.41 -0.05 -21.58
C TRP A 76 -11.66 0.69 -22.08
N ALA A 77 -11.63 2.02 -22.11
CA ALA A 77 -12.73 2.83 -22.62
C ALA A 77 -12.88 2.65 -24.14
N GLN A 78 -11.77 2.47 -24.85
CA GLN A 78 -11.78 2.14 -26.27
C GLN A 78 -12.41 0.75 -26.50
N TRP A 79 -12.00 -0.25 -25.72
CA TRP A 79 -12.48 -1.63 -25.87
C TRP A 79 -13.98 -1.76 -25.64
N ILE A 80 -14.52 -1.08 -24.61
CA ILE A 80 -15.96 -1.06 -24.34
C ILE A 80 -16.72 -0.44 -25.50
N ALA A 81 -16.18 0.58 -26.15
CA ALA A 81 -16.77 1.18 -27.33
C ALA A 81 -16.52 0.40 -28.63
N GLY A 82 -15.84 -0.75 -28.53
CA GLY A 82 -15.53 -1.62 -29.66
C GLY A 82 -14.36 -1.13 -30.51
N LEU A 83 -13.54 -0.19 -30.03
CA LEU A 83 -12.33 0.28 -30.71
C LEU A 83 -11.11 -0.53 -30.24
N GLN A 84 -10.40 -1.14 -31.17
CA GLN A 84 -9.11 -1.78 -30.90
C GLN A 84 -8.00 -1.16 -31.74
N PHE A 85 -6.97 -0.66 -31.07
CA PHE A 85 -5.79 -0.09 -31.73
C PHE A 85 -4.68 -1.15 -31.75
N LEU A 86 -4.57 -1.89 -32.86
CA LEU A 86 -3.49 -2.85 -33.08
C LEU A 86 -2.43 -2.21 -33.97
N SER A 87 -1.41 -1.60 -33.36
CA SER A 87 -0.16 -1.05 -33.94
C SER A 87 -0.20 -0.20 -35.23
N ASN A 88 -1.27 -0.16 -36.02
CA ASN A 88 -1.51 0.67 -37.22
C ASN A 88 -2.97 0.63 -37.73
N ASP A 89 -3.81 -0.36 -37.38
CA ASP A 89 -5.21 -0.44 -37.85
C ASP A 89 -6.23 -0.45 -36.70
N VAL A 90 -7.31 0.33 -36.87
CA VAL A 90 -8.48 0.33 -35.97
C VAL A 90 -9.47 -0.72 -36.42
N LYS A 91 -9.59 -1.82 -35.67
CA LYS A 91 -10.67 -2.79 -35.89
C LYS A 91 -11.83 -2.45 -34.98
N SER A 92 -13.03 -2.30 -35.55
CA SER A 92 -14.27 -2.22 -34.78
C SER A 92 -14.99 -3.55 -34.77
N GLY A 93 -15.48 -3.98 -33.60
CA GLY A 93 -16.18 -5.25 -33.47
C GLY A 93 -17.09 -5.29 -32.24
N SER A 94 -18.37 -5.65 -32.44
CA SER A 94 -19.34 -5.77 -31.33
C SER A 94 -18.95 -6.88 -30.33
N SER A 95 -18.22 -7.90 -30.78
CA SER A 95 -17.69 -8.98 -29.94
C SER A 95 -16.60 -8.52 -28.96
N LEU A 96 -15.87 -7.46 -29.30
CA LEU A 96 -14.85 -6.89 -28.40
C LEU A 96 -15.51 -6.16 -27.23
N SER A 97 -16.57 -5.39 -27.52
CA SER A 97 -17.34 -4.68 -26.50
C SER A 97 -17.96 -5.66 -25.50
N SER A 98 -18.65 -6.69 -25.99
CA SER A 98 -19.34 -7.65 -25.12
C SER A 98 -18.38 -8.45 -24.22
N SER A 99 -17.19 -8.79 -24.70
CA SER A 99 -16.18 -9.54 -23.93
C SER A 99 -15.52 -8.71 -22.82
N HIS A 100 -15.38 -7.39 -22.99
CA HIS A 100 -14.70 -6.52 -22.02
C HIS A 100 -15.67 -5.81 -21.07
N MET A 101 -16.93 -5.64 -21.46
CA MET A 101 -17.91 -4.85 -20.71
C MET A 101 -18.14 -5.41 -19.30
N GLN A 102 -18.44 -6.69 -19.16
CA GLN A 102 -18.69 -7.30 -17.85
C GLN A 102 -17.48 -7.17 -16.93
N ASN A 103 -16.30 -7.60 -17.39
CA ASN A 103 -15.06 -7.55 -16.60
C ASN A 103 -14.71 -6.12 -16.18
N THR A 104 -14.86 -5.15 -17.08
CA THR A 104 -14.54 -3.76 -16.76
C THR A 104 -15.51 -3.17 -15.74
N ILE A 105 -16.81 -3.47 -15.84
CA ILE A 105 -17.78 -3.04 -14.82
C ILE A 105 -17.47 -3.66 -13.45
N GLU A 106 -17.07 -4.93 -13.40
CA GLU A 106 -16.62 -5.58 -12.16
C GLU A 106 -15.36 -4.92 -11.59
N LEU A 107 -14.36 -4.61 -12.43
CA LEU A 107 -13.15 -3.89 -12.02
C LEU A 107 -13.47 -2.48 -11.49
N LEU A 108 -14.36 -1.74 -12.15
CA LEU A 108 -14.81 -0.42 -11.70
C LEU A 108 -15.49 -0.48 -10.33
N ARG A 109 -16.36 -1.47 -10.11
CA ARG A 109 -17.01 -1.69 -8.81
C ARG A 109 -15.99 -1.99 -7.72
N ARG A 110 -15.06 -2.92 -7.99
CA ARG A 110 -13.96 -3.26 -7.07
C ARG A 110 -13.09 -2.04 -6.77
N ARG A 111 -12.78 -1.23 -7.79
CA ARG A 111 -11.99 0.00 -7.66
C ARG A 111 -12.64 1.01 -6.70
N ILE A 112 -13.94 1.23 -6.85
CA ILE A 112 -14.70 2.13 -5.97
C ILE A 112 -14.67 1.62 -4.53
N GLN A 113 -14.95 0.33 -4.32
CA GLN A 113 -14.92 -0.28 -2.99
C GLN A 113 -13.53 -0.19 -2.35
N ALA A 114 -12.49 -0.55 -3.08
CA ALA A 114 -11.10 -0.48 -2.64
C ALA A 114 -10.70 0.94 -2.21
N ARG A 115 -11.00 1.95 -3.04
CA ARG A 115 -10.66 3.36 -2.74
C ARG A 115 -11.41 3.88 -1.52
N LEU A 116 -12.70 3.56 -1.38
CA LEU A 116 -13.49 3.94 -0.21
C LEU A 116 -13.01 3.23 1.06
N SER A 117 -12.63 1.96 0.96
CA SER A 117 -12.08 1.19 2.09
C SER A 117 -10.73 1.75 2.54
N LEU A 118 -9.83 2.05 1.58
CA LEU A 118 -8.55 2.67 1.87
C LEU A 118 -8.74 4.06 2.49
N LEU A 119 -9.65 4.87 1.96
CA LEU A 119 -9.96 6.19 2.52
C LEU A 119 -10.44 6.09 3.97
N LYS A 120 -11.34 5.14 4.28
CA LYS A 120 -11.77 4.87 5.67
C LYS A 120 -10.57 4.54 6.57
N GLN A 121 -9.65 3.69 6.09
CA GLN A 121 -8.44 3.35 6.83
C GLN A 121 -7.55 4.56 7.06
N LEU A 122 -7.28 5.37 6.05
CA LEU A 122 -6.44 6.57 6.18
C LEU A 122 -7.03 7.58 7.18
N VAL A 123 -8.35 7.78 7.18
CA VAL A 123 -9.02 8.65 8.17
C VAL A 123 -8.84 8.15 9.60
N SER A 124 -8.86 6.82 9.81
CA SER A 124 -8.55 6.24 11.13
C SER A 124 -7.08 6.40 11.50
N LEU A 125 -6.17 6.17 10.56
CA LEU A 125 -4.72 6.28 10.78
C LEU A 125 -4.29 7.72 11.10
N GLU A 126 -4.91 8.72 10.49
CA GLU A 126 -4.72 10.14 10.82
C GLU A 126 -5.08 10.48 12.27
N ARG A 127 -5.99 9.70 12.86
CA ARG A 127 -6.37 9.81 14.29
C ARG A 127 -5.52 8.91 15.17
N SER A 128 -4.38 8.43 14.65
CA SER A 128 -3.45 7.53 15.34
C SER A 128 -4.10 6.21 15.80
N PHE A 129 -5.09 5.74 15.03
CA PHE A 129 -5.81 4.50 15.30
C PHE A 129 -5.70 3.54 14.11
N ILE A 130 -5.26 2.30 14.37
CA ILE A 130 -5.19 1.25 13.36
C ILE A 130 -6.52 0.48 13.36
N PRO A 131 -7.35 0.59 12.32
CA PRO A 131 -8.66 -0.06 12.30
C PRO A 131 -8.51 -1.54 11.93
N VAL A 132 -8.91 -2.43 12.84
CA VAL A 132 -8.95 -3.87 12.61
C VAL A 132 -10.41 -4.32 12.61
N SER A 133 -10.84 -4.96 11.52
CA SER A 133 -12.20 -5.50 11.43
C SER A 133 -12.33 -6.76 12.28
N GLY A 134 -13.51 -7.00 12.86
CA GLY A 134 -13.73 -8.08 13.84
C GLY A 134 -13.36 -9.48 13.35
N GLU A 135 -13.43 -9.71 12.03
CA GLU A 135 -13.02 -10.96 11.39
C GLU A 135 -11.51 -11.25 11.49
N TYR A 136 -10.68 -10.20 11.63
CA TYR A 136 -9.22 -10.33 11.73
C TYR A 136 -8.71 -10.35 13.18
N THR A 137 -9.57 -10.09 14.18
CA THR A 137 -9.15 -9.96 15.59
C THR A 137 -8.37 -11.19 16.08
N ASN A 138 -8.77 -12.39 15.65
CA ASN A 138 -8.12 -13.63 16.03
C ASN A 138 -6.69 -13.78 15.50
N LEU A 139 -6.28 -12.99 14.50
CA LEU A 139 -4.92 -13.03 13.96
C LEU A 139 -3.91 -12.32 14.87
N TYR A 140 -4.36 -11.62 15.91
CA TYR A 140 -3.52 -10.78 16.76
C TYR A 140 -3.68 -11.17 18.23
N PRO A 141 -2.66 -10.93 19.07
CA PRO A 141 -2.79 -11.11 20.51
C PRO A 141 -3.78 -10.10 21.12
N ALA A 142 -4.43 -10.50 22.21
CA ALA A 142 -5.44 -9.68 22.89
C ALA A 142 -4.90 -8.33 23.42
N LYS A 143 -3.62 -8.28 23.80
CA LYS A 143 -2.96 -7.08 24.31
C LYS A 143 -1.77 -6.74 23.43
N ILE A 144 -1.77 -5.56 22.81
CA ILE A 144 -0.66 -4.97 22.06
C ILE A 144 -0.34 -3.63 22.72
N ILE A 145 0.93 -3.38 23.02
CA ILE A 145 1.36 -2.19 23.76
C ILE A 145 1.81 -1.09 22.80
N THR A 146 2.57 -1.46 21.77
CA THR A 146 2.93 -0.54 20.70
C THR A 146 1.68 0.06 20.08
N HIS A 147 1.65 1.38 19.95
CA HIS A 147 0.56 2.11 19.32
C HIS A 147 1.10 3.05 18.25
N LEU A 148 0.24 3.37 17.28
CA LEU A 148 0.49 4.39 16.30
C LEU A 148 0.42 5.76 16.98
N THR A 149 1.43 6.60 16.76
CA THR A 149 1.45 7.98 17.27
C THR A 149 1.33 9.01 16.17
N SER A 150 1.82 8.69 14.97
CA SER A 150 1.72 9.58 13.81
C SER A 150 1.56 8.82 12.49
N TRP A 151 0.70 9.35 11.63
CA TRP A 151 0.56 8.96 10.22
C TRP A 151 0.60 10.21 9.35
N ARG A 152 1.54 10.28 8.42
CA ARG A 152 1.73 11.46 7.56
C ARG A 152 1.97 11.05 6.11
N ARG A 153 1.52 11.90 5.19
CA ARG A 153 1.90 11.79 3.77
C ARG A 153 3.36 12.20 3.59
N SER A 154 4.07 11.47 2.73
CA SER A 154 5.43 11.76 2.28
C SER A 154 5.49 11.85 0.76
N THR A 155 6.61 12.31 0.22
CA THR A 155 6.86 12.35 -1.23
C THR A 155 7.78 11.21 -1.66
N PHE A 156 7.81 10.93 -2.98
CA PHE A 156 8.78 9.99 -3.55
C PHE A 156 10.22 10.45 -3.31
N GLU A 157 10.50 11.75 -3.38
CA GLU A 157 11.83 12.31 -3.13
C GLU A 157 12.26 12.08 -1.68
N GLU A 158 11.39 12.34 -0.71
CA GLU A 158 11.66 12.06 0.70
C GLU A 158 11.93 10.57 0.94
N PHE A 159 11.11 9.69 0.35
CA PHE A 159 11.26 8.25 0.49
C PHE A 159 12.55 7.73 -0.15
N SER A 160 12.83 8.15 -1.39
CA SER A 160 14.00 7.70 -2.14
C SER A 160 15.31 8.21 -1.54
N ASN A 161 15.32 9.38 -0.90
CA ASN A 161 16.53 9.89 -0.24
C ASN A 161 16.95 9.09 1.02
N LEU A 162 16.09 8.21 1.55
CA LEU A 162 16.40 7.39 2.73
C LEU A 162 17.26 6.17 2.34
N PRO A 163 18.47 5.98 2.93
CA PRO A 163 19.36 4.90 2.55
C PRO A 163 18.76 3.50 2.67
N TYR A 164 17.91 3.27 3.67
CA TYR A 164 17.28 1.98 3.94
C TYR A 164 16.07 1.68 3.03
N CYS A 165 15.56 2.68 2.29
CA CYS A 165 14.50 2.50 1.29
C CYS A 165 15.01 2.25 -0.14
N GLN A 166 16.32 2.46 -0.37
CA GLN A 166 16.93 2.40 -1.71
C GLN A 166 16.77 1.05 -2.40
N SER A 167 16.75 -0.05 -1.65
CA SER A 167 16.50 -1.39 -2.20
C SER A 167 15.10 -1.47 -2.84
N LEU A 168 14.08 -0.95 -2.18
CA LEU A 168 12.70 -0.97 -2.71
C LEU A 168 12.57 -0.15 -4.00
N VAL A 169 13.28 0.97 -4.11
CA VAL A 169 13.29 1.78 -5.34
C VAL A 169 14.01 1.03 -6.47
N LYS A 170 15.21 0.48 -6.20
CA LYS A 170 16.03 -0.20 -7.21
C LYS A 170 15.39 -1.47 -7.75
N GLU A 171 14.71 -2.24 -6.89
CA GLU A 171 14.03 -3.48 -7.27
C GLU A 171 12.63 -3.22 -7.87
N GLY A 172 12.22 -1.96 -8.04
CA GLY A 172 10.94 -1.60 -8.68
C GLY A 172 9.71 -1.83 -7.81
N PHE A 173 9.86 -1.84 -6.47
CA PHE A 173 8.73 -1.89 -5.53
C PHE A 173 8.19 -0.51 -5.15
N ALA A 174 8.82 0.56 -5.61
CA ALA A 174 8.41 1.94 -5.36
C ALA A 174 8.58 2.79 -6.62
N HIS A 175 7.48 3.37 -7.09
CA HIS A 175 7.40 4.23 -8.26
C HIS A 175 6.90 5.63 -7.89
N GLU A 176 7.26 6.65 -8.68
CA GLU A 176 6.79 8.02 -8.47
C GLU A 176 5.26 8.18 -8.46
N SER A 177 4.54 7.27 -9.13
CA SER A 177 3.08 7.26 -9.16
C SER A 177 2.43 6.74 -7.87
N ASP A 178 3.21 6.15 -6.96
CA ASP A 178 2.72 5.55 -5.74
C ASP A 178 2.41 6.59 -4.66
N MET A 179 1.69 6.14 -3.63
CA MET A 179 1.42 6.95 -2.46
C MET A 179 2.41 6.59 -1.35
N PHE A 180 3.11 7.59 -0.83
CA PHE A 180 4.13 7.43 0.20
C PHE A 180 3.62 7.95 1.54
N PHE A 181 3.83 7.18 2.60
CA PHE A 181 3.45 7.57 3.95
C PHE A 181 4.56 7.26 4.96
N THR A 182 4.65 8.09 5.99
CA THR A 182 5.46 7.82 7.18
C THR A 182 4.53 7.52 8.34
N ALA A 183 4.63 6.30 8.89
CA ALA A 183 4.03 5.90 10.16
C ALA A 183 5.08 5.92 11.28
N VAL A 184 4.69 6.38 12.47
CA VAL A 184 5.51 6.30 13.68
C VAL A 184 4.77 5.48 14.71
N LEU A 185 5.36 4.35 15.11
CA LEU A 185 4.87 3.46 16.14
C LEU A 185 5.74 3.63 17.39
N GLU A 186 5.15 3.74 18.57
CA GLU A 186 5.89 3.96 19.81
C GLU A 186 5.52 2.96 20.91
N ARG A 187 6.52 2.62 21.72
CA ARG A 187 6.35 1.93 22.99
C ARG A 187 7.43 2.42 23.95
N SER A 188 7.02 3.07 25.03
CA SER A 188 7.94 3.74 25.97
C SER A 188 8.88 4.69 25.21
N SER A 189 10.21 4.65 25.43
CA SER A 189 11.20 5.45 24.71
C SER A 189 11.49 4.96 23.27
N ALA A 190 11.05 3.76 22.91
CA ALA A 190 11.38 3.16 21.62
C ALA A 190 10.42 3.63 20.52
N LYS A 191 11.00 4.01 19.39
CA LYS A 191 10.24 4.44 18.20
C LYS A 191 10.55 3.56 17.01
N LEU A 192 9.54 3.22 16.23
CA LEU A 192 9.65 2.53 14.96
C LEU A 192 9.05 3.42 13.87
N ILE A 193 9.91 3.92 12.99
CA ILE A 193 9.53 4.71 11.82
C ILE A 193 9.35 3.74 10.66
N CYS A 194 8.16 3.75 10.06
CA CYS A 194 7.77 2.89 8.95
C CYS A 194 7.51 3.76 7.73
N GLN A 195 8.29 3.55 6.68
CA GLN A 195 8.03 4.11 5.36
C GLN A 195 7.13 3.14 4.60
N VAL A 196 5.94 3.61 4.19
CA VAL A 196 4.90 2.78 3.57
C VAL A 196 4.64 3.28 2.16
N VAL A 197 4.76 2.36 1.20
CA VAL A 197 4.45 2.60 -0.22
C VAL A 197 3.13 1.90 -0.53
N VAL A 198 2.13 2.66 -0.96
CA VAL A 198 0.82 2.13 -1.38
C VAL A 198 0.67 2.35 -2.89
N PRO A 199 0.76 1.28 -3.70
CA PRO A 199 0.63 1.38 -5.15
C PRO A 199 -0.76 1.88 -5.57
N PRO A 200 -0.89 2.51 -6.75
CA PRO A 200 -2.19 2.92 -7.29
C PRO A 200 -3.10 1.72 -7.52
N ASN A 201 -2.58 0.49 -7.62
CA ASN A 201 -3.33 -0.75 -7.81
C ASN A 201 -3.83 -1.40 -6.53
N TYR A 202 -3.66 -0.75 -5.38
CA TYR A 202 -4.19 -1.24 -4.12
C TYR A 202 -5.69 -1.60 -4.24
N PRO A 203 -6.12 -2.78 -3.73
CA PRO A 203 -5.36 -3.78 -2.96
C PRO A 203 -4.85 -4.98 -3.79
N VAL A 204 -4.88 -4.89 -5.13
CA VAL A 204 -4.38 -5.96 -6.00
C VAL A 204 -2.89 -6.18 -5.76
N ILE A 205 -2.14 -5.08 -5.76
CA ILE A 205 -0.75 -5.01 -5.30
C ILE A 205 -0.77 -4.50 -3.86
N VAL A 206 -0.10 -5.22 -2.96
CA VAL A 206 -0.07 -4.91 -1.54
C VAL A 206 0.90 -3.75 -1.23
N PRO A 207 0.69 -3.03 -0.13
CA PRO A 207 1.65 -2.04 0.34
C PRO A 207 2.99 -2.66 0.75
N MET A 208 4.07 -1.90 0.56
CA MET A 208 5.43 -2.26 0.95
C MET A 208 5.92 -1.38 2.10
N PHE A 209 6.64 -1.98 3.03
CA PHE A 209 7.14 -1.35 4.25
C PHE A 209 8.66 -1.35 4.30
N SER A 210 9.25 -0.26 4.77
CA SER A 210 10.67 -0.20 5.14
C SER A 210 10.83 0.44 6.52
N LEU A 211 11.64 -0.18 7.36
CA LEU A 211 11.63 0.03 8.80
C LEU A 211 12.92 0.66 9.33
N CYS A 212 12.75 1.57 10.28
CA CYS A 212 13.83 2.19 11.04
C CYS A 212 13.46 2.23 12.53
N VAL A 213 14.14 1.41 13.33
CA VAL A 213 14.01 1.39 14.78
C VAL A 213 14.96 2.43 15.38
N GLN A 214 14.41 3.33 16.18
CA GLN A 214 15.15 4.30 16.98
C GLN A 214 14.96 3.96 18.45
N TRP A 215 15.91 3.23 19.01
CA TRP A 215 15.93 2.88 20.42
C TRP A 215 17.36 2.61 20.86
N HIS A 216 17.94 3.54 21.64
CA HIS A 216 19.38 3.67 21.98
C HIS A 216 20.30 3.92 20.77
N THR A 217 20.08 3.18 19.70
CA THR A 217 20.78 3.23 18.41
C THR A 217 19.75 3.27 17.28
N VAL A 218 20.18 3.71 16.10
CA VAL A 218 19.36 3.64 14.88
C VAL A 218 19.64 2.32 14.16
N ARG A 219 18.60 1.51 13.99
CA ARG A 219 18.67 0.19 13.37
C ARG A 219 17.70 0.08 12.21
N THR A 220 18.16 -0.49 11.11
CA THR A 220 17.43 -0.64 9.85
C THR A 220 17.75 -2.03 9.29
N ALA A 221 17.09 -2.46 8.21
CA ALA A 221 17.44 -3.71 7.53
C ALA A 221 18.90 -3.76 7.02
N LEU A 222 19.59 -2.61 6.90
CA LEU A 222 20.99 -2.55 6.47
C LEU A 222 21.98 -2.99 7.55
N ASN A 223 21.61 -2.89 8.83
CA ASN A 223 22.54 -3.13 9.94
C ASN A 223 21.96 -4.02 11.06
N ASP A 224 20.68 -4.40 10.97
CA ASP A 224 20.04 -5.32 11.92
C ASP A 224 19.14 -6.32 11.18
N TYR A 225 19.55 -7.59 11.22
CA TYR A 225 18.82 -8.71 10.62
C TYR A 225 17.42 -8.87 11.22
N HIS A 226 17.20 -8.51 12.47
CA HIS A 226 15.88 -8.61 13.10
C HIS A 226 14.91 -7.55 12.57
N VAL A 227 15.40 -6.40 12.11
CA VAL A 227 14.57 -5.41 11.41
C VAL A 227 14.16 -5.95 10.04
N GLN A 228 15.09 -6.61 9.34
CA GLN A 228 14.79 -7.30 8.08
C GLN A 228 13.76 -8.43 8.26
N GLU A 229 13.83 -9.19 9.37
CA GLU A 229 12.80 -10.19 9.69
C GLU A 229 11.42 -9.56 9.93
N MET A 230 11.35 -8.42 10.65
CA MET A 230 10.09 -7.68 10.81
C MET A 230 9.54 -7.16 9.48
N GLU A 231 10.39 -6.69 8.58
CA GLU A 231 9.99 -6.33 7.21
C GLU A 231 9.42 -7.54 6.46
N SER A 232 10.04 -8.71 6.57
CA SER A 232 9.58 -9.95 5.93
C SER A 232 8.19 -10.39 6.44
N GLU A 233 7.92 -10.23 7.73
CA GLU A 233 6.60 -10.55 8.32
C GLU A 233 5.45 -9.78 7.65
N VAL A 234 5.68 -8.51 7.27
CA VAL A 234 4.65 -7.67 6.68
C VAL A 234 4.69 -7.61 5.16
N ASN A 235 5.87 -7.74 4.54
CA ASN A 235 6.05 -7.62 3.09
C ASN A 235 6.01 -8.94 2.34
N VAL A 236 6.39 -10.06 2.98
CA VAL A 236 6.48 -11.38 2.34
C VAL A 236 5.36 -12.28 2.83
N HIS A 237 5.10 -12.27 4.13
CA HIS A 237 4.07 -13.11 4.76
C HIS A 237 2.69 -12.45 4.85
N TYR A 238 2.43 -11.43 4.01
CA TYR A 238 1.17 -10.70 4.00
C TYR A 238 -0.05 -11.57 3.67
N GLU A 239 0.13 -12.71 3.00
CA GLU A 239 -0.97 -13.62 2.67
C GLU A 239 -1.68 -14.15 3.92
N GLU A 240 -0.97 -14.28 5.04
CA GLU A 240 -1.54 -14.65 6.35
C GLU A 240 -2.50 -13.58 6.90
N LEU A 241 -2.50 -12.38 6.32
CA LEU A 241 -3.30 -11.23 6.72
C LEU A 241 -4.54 -11.02 5.84
N ILE A 242 -4.78 -11.93 4.90
CA ILE A 242 -5.92 -11.89 3.97
C ILE A 242 -6.91 -12.99 4.39
N LEU A 243 -8.14 -12.59 4.74
CA LEU A 243 -9.22 -13.51 5.06
C LEU A 243 -10.34 -13.40 4.04
N GLN A 244 -11.04 -14.51 3.78
CA GLN A 244 -12.23 -14.56 2.91
C GLN A 244 -12.03 -13.94 1.51
N GLN A 245 -10.79 -13.96 1.00
CA GLN A 245 -10.38 -13.33 -0.27
C GLN A 245 -10.50 -11.80 -0.32
N SER A 246 -10.89 -11.15 0.79
CA SER A 246 -10.92 -9.70 0.88
C SER A 246 -9.52 -9.16 1.14
N ARG A 247 -9.01 -8.34 0.22
CA ARG A 247 -7.71 -7.68 0.36
C ARG A 247 -7.83 -6.23 0.82
N ASP A 248 -9.05 -5.73 0.98
CA ASP A 248 -9.33 -4.31 1.20
C ASP A 248 -8.74 -3.79 2.51
N GLN A 249 -8.53 -4.64 3.52
CA GLN A 249 -7.99 -4.32 4.85
C GLN A 249 -6.49 -4.66 5.00
N ILE A 250 -5.77 -4.97 3.91
CA ILE A 250 -4.40 -5.46 4.03
C ILE A 250 -3.46 -4.43 4.67
N LEU A 251 -3.62 -3.13 4.37
CA LEU A 251 -2.80 -2.07 4.95
C LEU A 251 -2.91 -2.01 6.48
N SER A 252 -4.14 -1.96 7.01
CA SER A 252 -4.34 -1.91 8.45
C SER A 252 -3.89 -3.21 9.14
N ASN A 253 -4.07 -4.35 8.48
CA ASN A 253 -3.59 -5.63 8.99
C ASN A 253 -2.06 -5.73 9.03
N GLN A 254 -1.35 -5.22 8.01
CA GLN A 254 0.11 -5.13 8.01
C GLN A 254 0.62 -4.22 9.13
N LEU A 255 -0.02 -3.07 9.34
CA LEU A 255 0.32 -2.17 10.46
C LEU A 255 0.08 -2.85 11.82
N GLN A 256 -1.03 -3.58 11.98
CA GLN A 256 -1.32 -4.31 13.21
C GLN A 256 -0.36 -5.49 13.44
N ARG A 257 0.05 -6.18 12.37
CA ARG A 257 1.11 -7.20 12.41
C ARG A 257 2.41 -6.58 12.89
N LEU A 258 2.74 -5.39 12.38
CA LEU A 258 3.96 -4.69 12.73
C LEU A 258 4.01 -4.26 14.19
N THR A 259 2.90 -3.80 14.78
CA THR A 259 2.86 -3.43 16.20
C THR A 259 3.13 -4.62 17.11
N MET A 260 2.59 -5.80 16.83
CA MET A 260 2.91 -7.00 17.61
C MET A 260 4.35 -7.50 17.38
N CYS A 261 4.89 -7.37 16.16
CA CYS A 261 6.29 -7.71 15.88
C CYS A 261 7.24 -6.77 16.64
N PHE A 262 6.94 -5.47 16.68
CA PHE A 262 7.74 -4.51 17.42
C PHE A 262 7.69 -4.74 18.94
N ASP A 263 6.53 -5.12 19.49
CA ASP A 263 6.42 -5.56 20.89
C ASP A 263 7.40 -6.72 21.19
N VAL A 264 7.40 -7.76 20.35
CA VAL A 264 8.29 -8.93 20.52
C VAL A 264 9.76 -8.53 20.37
N TYR A 265 10.06 -7.69 19.38
CA TYR A 265 11.42 -7.20 19.14
C TYR A 265 11.97 -6.51 20.39
N LEU A 266 11.19 -5.58 20.96
CA LEU A 266 11.57 -4.84 22.16
C LEU A 266 11.69 -5.73 23.41
N GLU A 267 10.74 -6.63 23.63
CA GLU A 267 10.78 -7.54 24.79
C GLU A 267 11.96 -8.50 24.77
N THR A 268 12.34 -8.97 23.58
CA THR A 268 13.48 -9.89 23.42
C THR A 268 14.82 -9.15 23.48
N GLU A 269 14.90 -7.92 22.97
CA GLU A 269 16.11 -7.09 23.06
C GLU A 269 16.35 -6.54 24.48
N ALA A 270 15.31 -6.07 25.16
CA ALA A 270 15.41 -5.53 26.52
C ALA A 270 16.02 -6.55 27.48
N LYS A 271 15.76 -7.84 27.30
CA LYS A 271 16.37 -8.91 28.09
C LYS A 271 17.88 -9.04 27.85
N ASN A 272 18.35 -8.80 26.62
CA ASN A 272 19.79 -8.79 26.34
C ASN A 272 20.46 -7.58 27.01
N MET A 273 19.74 -6.46 27.15
CA MET A 273 20.22 -5.20 27.73
C MET A 273 19.99 -5.05 29.24
N ALA A 274 19.18 -5.91 29.87
CA ALA A 274 18.81 -5.87 31.29
C ALA A 274 19.98 -6.00 32.30
N ARG A 275 21.23 -5.97 31.83
CA ARG A 275 22.42 -5.82 32.66
C ARG A 275 22.63 -4.37 33.12
N GLU A 276 21.98 -3.39 32.47
CA GLU A 276 22.12 -1.95 32.76
C GLU A 276 20.78 -1.34 33.20
N GLY A 277 20.50 -1.34 34.51
CA GLY A 277 19.42 -0.54 35.11
C GLY A 277 18.00 -1.13 35.07
N PRO A 278 16.99 -0.36 35.55
CA PRO A 278 15.60 -0.80 35.61
C PRO A 278 15.02 -1.05 34.21
N VAL A 279 14.33 -2.18 34.05
CA VAL A 279 13.78 -2.61 32.76
C VAL A 279 12.61 -1.72 32.35
N GLU A 280 12.83 -0.87 31.34
CA GLU A 280 11.80 0.03 30.79
C GLU A 280 10.66 -0.74 30.06
N ILE A 281 10.99 -1.89 29.47
CA ILE A 281 10.06 -2.67 28.64
C ILE A 281 9.61 -3.91 29.40
N SER A 282 8.36 -3.90 29.87
CA SER A 282 7.75 -5.05 30.54
C SER A 282 7.54 -6.22 29.57
N ARG A 283 7.63 -7.45 30.06
CA ARG A 283 7.32 -8.64 29.26
C ARG A 283 5.85 -8.98 29.35
N GLU A 284 5.19 -9.13 28.21
CA GLU A 284 3.77 -9.53 28.14
C GLU A 284 3.56 -10.72 27.22
N LYS A 285 4.40 -10.87 26.18
CA LYS A 285 4.20 -11.93 25.18
C LYS A 285 4.77 -13.26 25.65
N ILE A 286 4.04 -14.32 25.34
CA ILE A 286 4.45 -15.70 25.64
C ILE A 286 5.15 -16.26 24.41
N TYR A 287 6.39 -16.70 24.58
CA TYR A 287 7.17 -17.43 23.57
C TYR A 287 8.01 -18.52 24.25
N PRO A 288 8.07 -19.75 23.70
CA PRO A 288 8.81 -20.86 24.32
C PRO A 288 10.33 -20.66 24.35
N ARG A 289 10.88 -19.96 23.34
CA ARG A 289 12.32 -19.70 23.19
C ARG A 289 12.52 -18.24 22.78
N LEU A 290 13.63 -17.64 23.20
CA LEU A 290 13.97 -16.24 22.88
C LEU A 290 14.61 -16.06 21.51
N ALA A 291 15.37 -17.07 21.08
CA ALA A 291 16.12 -17.04 19.85
C ALA A 291 16.25 -18.46 19.27
N ARG A 292 16.33 -18.55 17.95
CA ARG A 292 16.57 -19.81 17.22
C ARG A 292 17.58 -19.61 16.09
N GLY A 293 18.43 -20.62 15.88
CA GLY A 293 19.37 -20.67 14.75
C GLY A 293 20.59 -19.75 14.90
N PRO A 294 21.49 -19.75 13.90
CA PRO A 294 22.75 -19.00 13.94
C PRO A 294 22.55 -17.48 14.06
N ASN A 295 21.54 -16.94 13.37
CA ASN A 295 21.21 -15.52 13.38
C ASN A 295 20.37 -15.10 14.60
N ARG A 296 20.14 -16.01 15.55
CA ARG A 296 19.35 -15.76 16.77
C ARG A 296 17.96 -15.18 16.49
N ASN A 297 17.28 -15.68 15.47
CA ASN A 297 15.98 -15.20 14.98
C ASN A 297 14.98 -15.03 16.12
N LYS A 298 14.13 -14.01 16.03
CA LYS A 298 13.12 -13.72 17.06
C LYS A 298 11.78 -14.40 16.73
N PRO A 299 10.95 -14.71 17.74
CA PRO A 299 9.68 -15.39 17.52
C PRO A 299 8.58 -14.42 17.07
N PHE A 300 8.57 -13.98 15.81
CA PHE A 300 7.56 -13.01 15.33
C PHE A 300 6.21 -13.61 14.95
N LYS A 301 6.12 -14.91 14.70
CA LYS A 301 4.89 -15.56 14.24
C LYS A 301 3.94 -15.82 15.40
N TYR A 302 2.75 -15.20 15.37
CA TYR A 302 1.71 -15.44 16.36
C TYR A 302 0.84 -16.66 16.00
N ASP A 303 0.71 -17.58 16.94
CA ASP A 303 -0.21 -18.71 16.88
C ASP A 303 -1.48 -18.37 17.68
N SER A 304 -2.59 -18.19 16.97
CA SER A 304 -3.87 -17.80 17.56
C SER A 304 -4.57 -18.92 18.34
N GLN A 305 -4.26 -20.19 18.05
CA GLN A 305 -4.85 -21.34 18.75
C GLN A 305 -4.23 -21.52 20.13
N LEU A 306 -2.91 -21.27 20.22
CA LEU A 306 -2.14 -21.44 21.45
C LEU A 306 -1.93 -20.12 22.20
N GLY A 307 -2.14 -18.97 21.56
CA GLY A 307 -1.90 -17.66 22.15
C GLY A 307 -0.42 -17.35 22.39
N ILE A 308 0.48 -17.94 21.60
CA ILE A 308 1.93 -17.82 21.77
C ILE A 308 2.63 -17.35 20.50
N PHE A 309 3.82 -16.81 20.69
CA PHE A 309 4.74 -16.42 19.64
C PHE A 309 5.77 -17.52 19.38
N THR A 310 5.98 -17.82 18.11
CA THR A 310 6.86 -18.88 17.62
C THR A 310 7.84 -18.32 16.59
N HIS A 311 8.93 -19.05 16.37
CA HIS A 311 9.86 -18.75 15.28
C HIS A 311 9.29 -19.29 13.99
N ARG A 312 9.61 -18.64 12.87
CA ARG A 312 9.51 -19.32 11.58
C ARG A 312 10.54 -20.46 11.49
#